data_AF-A0A2D6PS50-F1
#
_entry.id   AF-A0A2D6PS50-F1
#
_cell.length_a   1.000
_cell.length_b   1.000
_cell.length_c   1.000
_cell.angle_alpha   90.00
_cell.angle_beta   90.00
_cell.angle_gamma   90.00
#
_symmetry.space_group_name_H-M   'P 1'
#
loop_
_entity.id
_entity.type
_entity.pdbx_description
1 polymer ?
#
loop_
_entity_poly.entity_id
_entity_poly.type
_entity_poly.pdbx_seq_one_letter_code
_entity_poly.pdbx_strand_id
1 'polypeptide(L)'
;MWWLIGIGAFLGLVVVWDLVQHKHAILRNFPILGHLRYLVELVGPELRQYIVARNDEERPFDRDQRRWVYASSKKQNNYFGFGTDDDLELGTNHVIVKHSAFPINAHDHHHPGYAIPGAKVMGGSRGRKLAFRPPSILTVSAMSFGSLSANAVQAINRGCAMSDCLHNTGEGGIAHHHRHGGGLIYQLGTGYYGARAKDGTFSMELFLNTVASADVKAIEIKLSQGAKPGKGGVLPGAKVTKEIASVRGIPIGQDCLSPSSHSAFDSPEGMIDFIETLADETGLPVGIKSAVGDERFWHELAGLMKETGRGPDYIQVDGGEGGTGAAPLAFSDHVALPFKIGFTRVWRIFKSAGIEDRVVWVGSGRLGFPVESLLAFGLGCDMIALAREPMMAIGCIQAQRCHSGHCPTGVATQSKWLMRGLDPTHKASRLANYLTTLRKEILELCHACRVEHPALITPDHFEIMDGHFGGRSPRDVFGYESGWGACSDDERRQLLSALAEEPAA
;
A
#
# COMPACT_ATOMS: atom_id res chain seq x y z
N MET A 1 16.75 -55.43 0.67
CA MET A 1 17.29 -55.81 -0.65
C MET A 1 16.37 -55.43 -1.80
N TRP A 2 15.13 -55.97 -1.87
CA TRP A 2 14.19 -55.71 -2.96
C TRP A 2 13.81 -54.23 -3.17
N TRP A 3 13.65 -53.47 -2.08
CA TRP A 3 13.40 -52.03 -2.16
C TRP A 3 14.56 -51.23 -2.80
N LEU A 4 15.81 -51.66 -2.59
CA LEU A 4 16.98 -51.02 -3.20
C LEU A 4 17.05 -51.29 -4.71
N ILE A 5 16.67 -52.51 -5.12
CA ILE A 5 16.57 -52.90 -6.54
C ILE A 5 15.45 -52.11 -7.22
N GLY A 6 14.30 -51.97 -6.56
CA GLY A 6 13.17 -51.18 -7.07
C GLY A 6 13.52 -49.69 -7.25
N ILE A 7 14.20 -49.08 -6.27
CA ILE A 7 14.68 -47.69 -6.37
C ILE A 7 15.70 -47.55 -7.50
N GLY A 8 16.64 -48.48 -7.62
CA GLY A 8 17.65 -48.48 -8.69
C GLY A 8 17.02 -48.58 -10.08
N ALA A 9 16.04 -49.47 -10.26
CA ALA A 9 15.31 -49.61 -11.52
C ALA A 9 14.51 -48.34 -11.88
N PHE A 10 13.85 -47.73 -10.89
CA PHE A 10 13.13 -46.47 -11.08
C PHE A 10 14.07 -45.32 -11.49
N LEU A 11 15.19 -45.15 -10.79
CA LEU A 11 16.19 -44.14 -11.15
C LEU A 11 16.80 -44.41 -12.53
N GLY A 12 17.02 -45.67 -12.89
CA GLY A 12 17.45 -46.06 -14.24
C GLY A 12 16.46 -45.64 -15.32
N LEU A 13 15.16 -45.85 -15.10
CA LEU A 13 14.10 -45.39 -16.00
C LEU A 13 14.05 -43.86 -16.11
N VAL A 14 14.21 -43.14 -15.00
CA VAL A 14 14.28 -41.67 -14.99
C VAL A 14 15.47 -41.17 -15.78
N VAL A 15 16.66 -41.79 -15.64
CA VAL A 15 17.85 -41.44 -16.42
C VAL A 15 17.64 -41.67 -17.92
N VAL A 16 17.09 -42.82 -18.30
CA VAL A 16 16.80 -43.12 -19.71
C VAL A 16 15.80 -42.12 -20.28
N TRP A 17 14.74 -41.80 -19.53
CA TRP A 17 13.76 -40.78 -19.90
C TRP A 17 14.41 -39.40 -20.09
N ASP A 18 15.25 -38.97 -19.14
CA ASP A 18 15.94 -37.68 -19.16
C ASP A 18 16.89 -37.53 -20.36
N LEU A 19 17.58 -38.61 -20.77
CA LEU A 19 18.49 -38.64 -21.91
C LEU A 19 17.77 -38.57 -23.27
N VAL A 20 16.57 -39.19 -23.35
CA VAL A 20 15.78 -39.29 -24.58
C VAL A 20 14.89 -38.07 -24.80
N GLN A 21 14.40 -37.43 -23.73
CA GLN A 21 13.55 -36.24 -23.88
C GLN A 21 14.33 -35.07 -24.50
N HIS A 22 13.65 -34.28 -25.32
CA HIS A 22 14.23 -33.15 -26.06
C HIS A 22 13.85 -31.77 -25.52
N LYS A 23 13.06 -31.70 -24.43
CA LYS A 23 12.45 -30.46 -23.91
C LYS A 23 13.34 -29.71 -22.91
N HIS A 24 14.11 -30.41 -22.08
CA HIS A 24 14.91 -29.81 -21.00
C HIS A 24 16.39 -30.15 -21.16
N ALA A 25 17.19 -29.17 -21.60
CA ALA A 25 18.62 -29.35 -21.86
C ALA A 25 19.41 -29.75 -20.59
N ILE A 26 19.05 -29.23 -19.42
CA ILE A 26 19.75 -29.53 -18.15
C ILE A 26 19.48 -30.97 -17.68
N LEU A 27 18.23 -31.44 -17.72
CA LEU A 27 17.89 -32.85 -17.39
C LEU A 27 18.61 -33.81 -18.35
N ARG A 28 18.71 -33.44 -19.62
CA ARG A 28 19.36 -34.25 -20.65
C ARG A 28 20.87 -34.35 -20.48
N ASN A 29 21.53 -33.25 -20.13
CA ASN A 29 23.00 -33.22 -19.96
C ASN A 29 23.43 -33.76 -18.59
N PHE A 30 22.59 -33.61 -17.56
CA PHE A 30 22.87 -34.05 -16.20
C PHE A 30 21.64 -34.76 -15.59
N PRO A 31 21.33 -36.00 -16.02
CA PRO A 31 20.26 -36.79 -15.42
C PRO A 31 20.44 -36.92 -13.92
N ILE A 32 19.36 -36.97 -13.16
CA ILE A 32 19.34 -36.98 -11.67
C ILE A 32 19.80 -35.65 -11.04
N LEU A 33 21.00 -35.14 -11.36
CA LEU A 33 21.51 -33.87 -10.82
C LEU A 33 20.64 -32.68 -11.26
N GLY A 34 20.12 -32.72 -12.49
CA GLY A 34 19.14 -31.74 -12.97
C GLY A 34 17.84 -31.76 -12.15
N HIS A 35 17.34 -32.93 -11.77
CA HIS A 35 16.15 -33.04 -10.90
C HIS A 35 16.44 -32.50 -9.50
N LEU A 36 17.62 -32.77 -8.93
CA LEU A 36 18.04 -32.18 -7.66
C LEU A 36 18.13 -30.65 -7.77
N ARG A 37 18.69 -30.13 -8.87
CA ARG A 37 18.70 -28.69 -9.14
C ARG A 37 17.28 -28.14 -9.14
N TYR A 38 16.34 -28.72 -9.89
CA TYR A 38 14.97 -28.21 -9.94
C TYR A 38 14.25 -28.34 -8.60
N LEU A 39 14.55 -29.35 -7.79
CA LEU A 39 14.02 -29.49 -6.44
C LEU A 39 14.58 -28.40 -5.51
N VAL A 40 15.89 -28.14 -5.57
CA VAL A 40 16.53 -27.04 -4.83
C VAL A 40 16.09 -25.68 -5.37
N GLU A 41 15.80 -25.53 -6.66
CA GLU A 41 15.28 -24.31 -7.27
C GLU A 41 13.81 -24.06 -6.86
N LEU A 42 13.04 -25.14 -6.67
CA LEU A 42 11.65 -25.08 -6.22
C LEU A 42 11.52 -24.62 -4.76
N VAL A 43 12.43 -25.04 -3.88
CA VAL A 43 12.42 -24.73 -2.44
C VAL A 43 13.44 -23.63 -2.07
N GLY A 44 14.34 -23.31 -3.00
CA GLY A 44 15.48 -22.42 -2.81
C GLY A 44 15.11 -21.00 -2.43
N PRO A 45 14.12 -20.36 -3.09
CA PRO A 45 13.65 -19.03 -2.69
C PRO A 45 13.23 -18.97 -1.22
N GLU A 46 12.47 -19.97 -0.76
CA GLU A 46 12.04 -20.08 0.63
C GLU A 46 13.21 -20.39 1.57
N LEU A 47 14.16 -21.26 1.19
CA LEU A 47 15.32 -21.58 2.04
C LEU A 47 16.30 -20.42 2.18
N ARG A 48 16.52 -19.62 1.12
CA ARG A 48 17.41 -18.45 1.16
C ARG A 48 16.97 -17.44 2.21
N GLN A 49 15.66 -17.28 2.38
CA GLN A 49 15.02 -16.40 3.38
C GLN A 49 15.34 -16.80 4.83
N TYR A 50 15.68 -18.06 5.11
CA TYR A 50 15.91 -18.55 6.48
C TYR A 50 17.35 -18.96 6.76
N ILE A 51 18.14 -19.29 5.72
CA ILE A 51 19.46 -19.94 5.88
C ILE A 51 20.62 -19.05 5.42
N VAL A 52 20.42 -18.18 4.43
CA VAL A 52 21.54 -17.53 3.71
C VAL A 52 21.61 -16.02 3.89
N ALA A 53 20.47 -15.32 3.91
CA ALA A 53 20.48 -13.85 3.96
C ALA A 53 20.80 -13.31 5.37
N ARG A 54 21.54 -12.19 5.42
CA ARG A 54 21.66 -11.38 6.64
C ARG A 54 20.32 -10.70 6.98
N ASN A 55 20.21 -10.16 8.19
CA ASN A 55 18.94 -9.61 8.68
C ASN A 55 18.42 -8.43 7.82
N ASP A 56 19.31 -7.69 7.16
CA ASP A 56 19.11 -6.42 6.46
C ASP A 56 19.21 -6.52 4.91
N GLU A 57 19.57 -7.68 4.35
CA GLU A 57 19.87 -7.82 2.92
C GLU A 57 18.66 -8.15 2.03
N GLU A 58 17.59 -8.73 2.60
CA GLU A 58 16.50 -9.26 1.78
C GLU A 58 15.61 -8.18 1.16
N ARG A 59 15.16 -8.44 -0.07
CA ARG A 59 14.23 -7.58 -0.81
C ARG A 59 12.93 -8.34 -1.12
N PRO A 60 11.77 -7.66 -1.21
CA PRO A 60 11.56 -6.23 -0.99
C PRO A 60 11.52 -5.78 0.48
N PHE A 61 11.31 -6.69 1.43
CA PHE A 61 11.44 -6.42 2.87
C PHE A 61 12.49 -7.34 3.46
N ASP A 62 13.30 -6.77 4.35
CA ASP A 62 14.33 -7.48 5.09
C ASP A 62 13.74 -8.34 6.22
N ARG A 63 14.58 -9.09 6.93
CA ARG A 63 14.11 -10.03 7.96
C ARG A 63 13.58 -9.30 9.18
N ASP A 64 14.21 -8.20 9.59
CA ASP A 64 13.83 -7.46 10.78
C ASP A 64 12.52 -6.71 10.59
N GLN A 65 12.31 -6.13 9.41
CA GLN A 65 11.03 -5.57 9.00
C GLN A 65 9.90 -6.59 9.05
N ARG A 66 10.10 -7.78 8.46
CA ARG A 66 9.09 -8.85 8.52
C ARG A 66 8.85 -9.30 9.95
N ARG A 67 9.92 -9.48 10.73
CA ARG A 67 9.86 -9.86 12.14
C ARG A 67 9.05 -8.83 12.93
N TRP A 68 9.30 -7.54 12.73
CA TRP A 68 8.58 -6.46 13.38
C TRP A 68 7.08 -6.52 13.02
N VAL A 69 6.71 -6.58 11.73
CA VAL A 69 5.30 -6.71 11.31
C VAL A 69 4.64 -7.95 11.94
N TYR A 70 5.32 -9.10 11.93
CA TYR A 70 4.78 -10.33 12.49
C TYR A 70 4.62 -10.26 14.01
N ALA A 71 5.62 -9.75 14.72
CA ALA A 71 5.60 -9.61 16.18
C ALA A 71 4.50 -8.63 16.61
N SER A 72 4.47 -7.43 16.01
CA SER A 72 3.45 -6.41 16.23
C SER A 72 2.03 -6.95 15.96
N SER A 73 1.83 -7.67 14.85
CA SER A 73 0.53 -8.27 14.53
C SER A 73 0.08 -9.33 15.55
N LYS A 74 1.02 -10.03 16.20
CA LYS A 74 0.73 -11.10 17.17
C LYS A 74 0.72 -10.62 18.62
N LYS A 75 0.92 -9.30 18.88
CA LYS A 75 1.22 -8.76 20.21
C LYS A 75 2.37 -9.50 20.92
N GLN A 76 3.37 -9.90 20.14
CA GLN A 76 4.61 -10.45 20.67
C GLN A 76 5.63 -9.32 20.86
N ASN A 77 6.67 -9.57 21.64
CA ASN A 77 7.76 -8.63 21.81
C ASN A 77 8.40 -8.31 20.44
N ASN A 78 8.34 -7.04 20.05
CA ASN A 78 8.92 -6.51 18.82
C ASN A 78 10.21 -5.71 19.07
N TYR A 79 10.79 -5.78 20.28
CA TYR A 79 12.07 -5.19 20.60
C TYR A 79 13.24 -5.97 20.01
N PHE A 80 14.26 -5.21 19.63
CA PHE A 80 15.56 -5.67 19.17
C PHE A 80 16.59 -5.41 20.27
N GLY A 81 17.56 -6.32 20.42
CA GLY A 81 18.61 -6.23 21.43
C GLY A 81 19.99 -6.16 20.78
N PHE A 82 21.01 -5.81 21.57
CA PHE A 82 22.43 -5.75 21.16
C PHE A 82 22.84 -4.58 20.25
N GLY A 83 21.91 -3.70 19.86
CA GLY A 83 22.20 -2.48 19.10
C GLY A 83 21.63 -2.52 17.68
N THR A 84 22.13 -1.62 16.82
CA THR A 84 21.77 -1.57 15.39
C THR A 84 22.65 -2.51 14.57
N ASP A 85 22.04 -3.28 13.66
CA ASP A 85 22.75 -4.04 12.63
C ASP A 85 23.08 -3.14 11.41
N ASP A 86 22.43 -1.97 11.27
CA ASP A 86 22.66 -1.02 10.18
C ASP A 86 23.99 -0.27 10.33
N ASP A 87 24.67 -0.07 9.20
CA ASP A 87 25.82 0.82 9.10
C ASP A 87 25.36 2.29 9.07
N LEU A 88 25.49 2.98 10.19
CA LEU A 88 25.05 4.37 10.34
C LEU A 88 26.03 5.40 9.75
N GLU A 89 27.31 5.04 9.59
CA GLU A 89 28.36 5.99 9.21
C GLU A 89 28.61 5.98 7.70
N LEU A 90 28.66 4.78 7.10
CA LEU A 90 28.93 4.57 5.69
C LEU A 90 27.66 4.21 4.90
N GLY A 91 26.56 3.88 5.59
CA GLY A 91 25.27 3.63 4.96
C GLY A 91 24.72 4.85 4.24
N THR A 92 24.73 4.83 2.91
CA THR A 92 24.15 5.93 2.11
C THR A 92 22.64 5.99 2.27
N ASN A 93 22.11 7.20 2.42
CA ASN A 93 20.68 7.50 2.54
C ASN A 93 20.00 6.90 3.78
N HIS A 94 20.76 6.50 4.81
CA HIS A 94 20.20 6.14 6.10
C HIS A 94 19.53 7.36 6.73
N VAL A 95 18.34 7.20 7.30
CA VAL A 95 17.53 8.29 7.85
C VAL A 95 17.64 8.28 9.36
N ILE A 96 18.24 9.33 9.91
CA ILE A 96 18.31 9.57 11.35
C ILE A 96 17.18 10.49 11.77
N VAL A 97 16.44 10.08 12.81
CA VAL A 97 15.46 10.93 13.50
C VAL A 97 16.17 11.68 14.62
N LYS A 98 16.12 13.01 14.60
CA LYS A 98 16.73 13.86 15.62
C LYS A 98 15.80 13.97 16.84
N HIS A 99 16.16 13.27 17.91
CA HIS A 99 15.47 13.40 19.19
C HIS A 99 15.78 14.74 19.88
N SER A 100 14.85 15.20 20.70
CA SER A 100 15.04 16.30 21.64
C SER A 100 15.70 15.78 22.92
N ALA A 101 16.65 16.54 23.48
CA ALA A 101 17.22 16.25 24.80
C ALA A 101 16.15 16.30 25.92
N PHE A 102 15.04 16.99 25.66
CA PHE A 102 13.86 17.07 26.54
C PHE A 102 12.63 16.65 25.73
N PRO A 103 12.35 15.34 25.60
CA PRO A 103 11.21 14.83 24.85
C PRO A 103 9.90 15.00 25.62
N ILE A 104 8.78 14.83 24.92
CA ILE A 104 7.46 14.71 25.57
C ILE A 104 7.40 13.35 26.27
N ASN A 105 6.89 13.31 27.49
CA ASN A 105 6.78 12.06 28.24
C ASN A 105 5.58 11.25 27.75
N ALA A 106 5.84 10.16 27.04
CA ALA A 106 4.79 9.33 26.44
C ALA A 106 3.84 8.71 27.48
N HIS A 107 4.26 8.57 28.75
CA HIS A 107 3.40 8.06 29.81
C HIS A 107 2.21 8.99 30.11
N ASP A 108 2.36 10.29 29.90
CA ASP A 108 1.37 11.31 30.25
C ASP A 108 0.28 11.47 29.16
N HIS A 109 0.43 10.82 27.99
CA HIS A 109 -0.44 10.96 26.82
C HIS A 109 -1.03 9.62 26.32
N HIS A 110 -1.36 8.69 27.21
CA HIS A 110 -1.93 7.39 26.85
C HIS A 110 -3.40 7.52 26.38
N HIS A 111 -3.63 7.65 25.07
CA HIS A 111 -4.96 7.39 24.51
C HIS A 111 -5.16 5.87 24.31
N PRO A 112 -6.23 5.27 24.87
CA PRO A 112 -6.57 3.87 24.60
C PRO A 112 -6.69 3.63 23.08
N GLY A 113 -5.90 2.70 22.54
CA GLY A 113 -5.97 2.32 21.12
C GLY A 113 -5.15 3.18 20.14
N TYR A 114 -4.42 4.20 20.62
CA TYR A 114 -3.54 5.05 19.80
C TYR A 114 -4.21 5.53 18.51
N ALA A 115 -5.48 5.96 18.61
CA ALA A 115 -6.14 6.63 17.50
C ALA A 115 -5.44 7.97 17.25
N ILE A 116 -5.13 8.25 15.98
CA ILE A 116 -4.48 9.50 15.58
C ILE A 116 -5.29 9.99 14.38
N PRO A 117 -6.20 10.97 14.56
CA PRO A 117 -7.01 11.47 13.46
C PRO A 117 -6.15 12.22 12.43
N GLY A 118 -6.61 12.29 11.19
CA GLY A 118 -5.97 13.13 10.16
C GLY A 118 -6.05 14.61 10.54
N ALA A 119 -5.02 15.38 10.19
CA ALA A 119 -5.02 16.83 10.45
C ALA A 119 -6.06 17.58 9.61
N LYS A 120 -6.22 17.17 8.34
CA LYS A 120 -7.15 17.76 7.38
C LYS A 120 -8.50 17.04 7.32
N VAL A 121 -9.53 17.80 6.94
CA VAL A 121 -10.86 17.26 6.60
C VAL A 121 -10.88 16.93 5.11
N MET A 122 -11.01 15.65 4.78
CA MET A 122 -11.10 15.18 3.39
C MET A 122 -12.40 15.70 2.75
N GLY A 123 -12.28 16.42 1.64
CA GLY A 123 -13.41 17.13 1.00
C GLY A 123 -13.81 18.45 1.65
N GLY A 124 -13.15 18.86 2.75
CA GLY A 124 -13.49 20.08 3.48
C GLY A 124 -13.23 21.37 2.69
N SER A 125 -12.08 21.45 2.01
CA SER A 125 -11.68 22.63 1.21
C SER A 125 -12.65 22.97 0.07
N ARG A 126 -13.37 21.96 -0.45
CA ARG A 126 -14.37 22.10 -1.51
C ARG A 126 -15.81 22.03 -1.01
N GLY A 127 -16.03 21.95 0.30
CA GLY A 127 -17.37 21.90 0.88
C GLY A 127 -18.19 20.67 0.47
N ARG A 128 -17.54 19.50 0.30
CA ARG A 128 -18.25 18.25 -0.02
C ARG A 128 -19.28 17.94 1.09
N LYS A 129 -20.50 17.55 0.70
CA LYS A 129 -21.61 17.29 1.65
C LYS A 129 -21.27 16.25 2.71
N LEU A 130 -20.49 15.25 2.35
CA LEU A 130 -20.05 14.16 3.23
C LEU A 130 -18.53 14.25 3.51
N ALA A 131 -17.98 15.48 3.52
CA ALA A 131 -16.62 15.72 3.97
C ALA A 131 -16.44 15.19 5.41
N PHE A 132 -15.29 14.60 5.68
CA PHE A 132 -15.00 14.00 6.99
C PHE A 132 -13.53 14.11 7.34
N ARG A 133 -13.23 14.18 8.64
CA ARG A 133 -11.86 14.00 9.14
C ARG A 133 -11.55 12.50 9.20
N PRO A 134 -10.51 12.01 8.52
CA PRO A 134 -10.11 10.62 8.65
C PRO A 134 -9.85 10.27 10.12
N PRO A 135 -10.47 9.20 10.66
CA PRO A 135 -10.30 8.84 12.08
C PRO A 135 -8.91 8.25 12.40
N SER A 136 -8.14 7.93 11.37
CA SER A 136 -6.78 7.43 11.48
C SER A 136 -5.91 8.04 10.39
N ILE A 137 -4.67 8.41 10.72
CA ILE A 137 -3.61 8.74 9.76
C ILE A 137 -3.19 7.56 8.88
N LEU A 138 -3.64 6.34 9.19
CA LEU A 138 -3.37 5.13 8.43
C LEU A 138 -4.62 4.65 7.68
N THR A 139 -4.43 4.21 6.44
CA THR A 139 -5.46 3.52 5.65
C THR A 139 -4.88 2.26 5.00
N VAL A 140 -5.70 1.23 4.79
CA VAL A 140 -5.28 0.07 3.99
C VAL A 140 -5.52 0.39 2.51
N SER A 141 -4.44 0.47 1.75
CA SER A 141 -4.38 0.78 0.33
C SER A 141 -5.07 -0.29 -0.52
N ALA A 142 -5.45 0.15 -1.71
CA ALA A 142 -6.14 -0.58 -2.75
C ALA A 142 -5.55 -1.97 -3.06
N MET A 143 -6.32 -3.03 -2.79
CA MET A 143 -6.00 -4.40 -3.19
C MET A 143 -7.27 -5.16 -3.58
N SER A 144 -7.41 -5.49 -4.86
CA SER A 144 -8.69 -6.00 -5.39
C SER A 144 -9.07 -7.39 -4.88
N PHE A 145 -10.35 -7.59 -4.59
CA PHE A 145 -10.94 -8.93 -4.55
C PHE A 145 -10.74 -9.63 -5.90
N GLY A 146 -10.22 -10.84 -5.86
CA GLY A 146 -9.70 -11.57 -7.03
C GLY A 146 -8.18 -11.61 -7.02
N SER A 147 -7.49 -10.48 -6.78
CA SER A 147 -6.06 -10.51 -6.47
C SER A 147 -5.85 -11.16 -5.10
N LEU A 148 -6.60 -10.67 -4.11
CA LEU A 148 -6.73 -11.25 -2.79
C LEU A 148 -7.88 -12.27 -2.73
N SER A 149 -7.78 -13.19 -1.78
CA SER A 149 -8.82 -14.14 -1.44
C SER A 149 -9.99 -13.50 -0.70
N ALA A 150 -11.15 -14.16 -0.72
CA ALA A 150 -12.31 -13.80 0.08
C ALA A 150 -11.96 -13.59 1.57
N ASN A 151 -11.23 -14.57 2.14
CA ASN A 151 -10.83 -14.53 3.54
C ASN A 151 -9.88 -13.37 3.86
N ALA A 152 -8.98 -13.01 2.94
CA ALA A 152 -8.07 -11.90 3.13
C ALA A 152 -8.80 -10.56 3.11
N VAL A 153 -9.68 -10.35 2.13
CA VAL A 153 -10.49 -9.12 2.04
C VAL A 153 -11.36 -8.94 3.29
N GLN A 154 -11.99 -10.02 3.75
CA GLN A 154 -12.80 -10.03 4.97
C GLN A 154 -11.97 -9.77 6.23
N ALA A 155 -10.79 -10.39 6.35
CA ALA A 155 -9.86 -10.13 7.46
C ALA A 155 -9.43 -8.66 7.49
N ILE A 156 -9.11 -8.09 6.33
CA ILE A 156 -8.68 -6.70 6.21
C ILE A 156 -9.81 -5.76 6.62
N ASN A 157 -11.02 -5.92 6.06
CA ASN A 157 -12.11 -5.02 6.40
C ASN A 157 -12.48 -5.06 7.89
N ARG A 158 -12.53 -6.25 8.50
CA ARG A 158 -12.75 -6.39 9.95
C ARG A 158 -11.62 -5.77 10.77
N GLY A 159 -10.36 -5.97 10.37
CA GLY A 159 -9.22 -5.38 11.05
C GLY A 159 -9.23 -3.85 10.99
N CYS A 160 -9.58 -3.28 9.84
CA CYS A 160 -9.81 -1.84 9.66
C CYS A 160 -10.93 -1.31 10.58
N ALA A 161 -12.04 -2.04 10.70
CA ALA A 161 -13.14 -1.70 11.61
C ALA A 161 -12.71 -1.67 13.08
N MET A 162 -11.80 -2.57 13.48
CA MET A 162 -11.30 -2.68 14.85
C MET A 162 -10.25 -1.61 15.20
N SER A 163 -9.70 -0.89 14.23
CA SER A 163 -8.61 0.07 14.41
C SER A 163 -8.89 1.45 13.82
N ASP A 164 -10.16 1.74 13.54
CA ASP A 164 -10.63 3.01 12.96
C ASP A 164 -9.86 3.41 11.69
N CYS A 165 -9.52 2.42 10.85
CA CYS A 165 -8.86 2.64 9.57
C CYS A 165 -9.85 2.41 8.43
N LEU A 166 -9.61 3.08 7.30
CA LEU A 166 -10.37 2.79 6.07
C LEU A 166 -9.76 1.60 5.32
N HIS A 167 -10.59 0.93 4.53
CA HIS A 167 -10.17 -0.13 3.62
C HIS A 167 -10.48 0.26 2.18
N ASN A 168 -9.44 0.41 1.36
CA ASN A 168 -9.60 0.64 -0.06
C ASN A 168 -9.84 -0.68 -0.81
N THR A 169 -10.92 -0.75 -1.57
CA THR A 169 -11.44 -1.97 -2.23
C THR A 169 -10.53 -2.51 -3.33
N GLY A 170 -9.64 -1.65 -3.85
CA GLY A 170 -8.96 -1.89 -5.11
C GLY A 170 -9.91 -1.88 -6.32
N GLU A 171 -9.34 -2.09 -7.50
CA GLU A 171 -10.04 -2.04 -8.78
C GLU A 171 -11.09 -3.14 -8.99
N GLY A 172 -11.34 -4.03 -8.02
CA GLY A 172 -12.14 -5.23 -8.21
C GLY A 172 -13.65 -5.07 -8.07
N GLY A 173 -14.14 -3.87 -7.74
CA GLY A 173 -15.51 -3.64 -7.29
C GLY A 173 -15.72 -3.99 -5.80
N ILE A 174 -16.93 -3.75 -5.30
CA ILE A 174 -17.29 -4.01 -3.88
C ILE A 174 -17.98 -5.37 -3.74
N ALA A 175 -17.22 -6.39 -3.33
CA ALA A 175 -17.75 -7.70 -2.94
C ALA A 175 -18.33 -7.72 -1.52
N HIS A 176 -19.14 -8.75 -1.19
CA HIS A 176 -19.65 -9.01 0.16
C HIS A 176 -18.54 -9.04 1.23
N HIS A 177 -17.35 -9.54 0.87
CA HIS A 177 -16.19 -9.61 1.77
C HIS A 177 -15.65 -8.24 2.23
N HIS A 178 -16.08 -7.13 1.60
CA HIS A 178 -15.74 -5.78 2.05
C HIS A 178 -16.76 -5.22 3.07
N ARG A 179 -17.85 -5.94 3.37
CA ARG A 179 -18.99 -5.41 4.13
C ARG A 179 -19.05 -5.97 5.56
N HIS A 180 -17.97 -5.77 6.32
CA HIS A 180 -17.81 -6.30 7.68
C HIS A 180 -17.46 -5.22 8.72
N GLY A 181 -17.97 -3.99 8.50
CA GLY A 181 -17.93 -2.90 9.48
C GLY A 181 -16.87 -1.82 9.21
N GLY A 182 -15.83 -2.12 8.42
CA GLY A 182 -14.80 -1.13 8.10
C GLY A 182 -15.27 -0.20 6.98
N GLY A 183 -15.14 1.11 7.18
CA GLY A 183 -15.43 2.11 6.14
C GLY A 183 -14.56 1.92 4.90
N LEU A 184 -15.13 2.17 3.72
CA LEU A 184 -14.49 1.87 2.44
C LEU A 184 -14.02 3.12 1.70
N ILE A 185 -12.87 2.99 1.05
CA ILE A 185 -12.52 3.83 -0.10
C ILE A 185 -12.81 3.00 -1.36
N TYR A 186 -13.78 3.41 -2.16
CA TYR A 186 -14.12 2.68 -3.38
C TYR A 186 -13.23 3.13 -4.53
N GLN A 187 -12.36 2.22 -5.01
CA GLN A 187 -11.44 2.54 -6.10
C GLN A 187 -12.01 2.18 -7.48
N LEU A 188 -12.00 3.16 -8.38
CA LEU A 188 -12.28 3.03 -9.80
C LEU A 188 -10.97 2.96 -10.59
N GLY A 189 -10.65 1.77 -11.10
CA GLY A 189 -9.62 1.60 -12.12
C GLY A 189 -10.17 1.83 -13.54
N THR A 190 -9.29 1.73 -14.53
CA THR A 190 -9.62 1.89 -15.97
C THR A 190 -10.62 0.83 -16.49
N GLY A 191 -10.74 -0.30 -15.79
CA GLY A 191 -11.76 -1.31 -16.08
C GLY A 191 -13.15 -0.97 -15.56
N TYR A 192 -13.28 0.06 -14.71
CA TYR A 192 -14.53 0.50 -14.04
C TYR A 192 -15.32 -0.60 -13.34
N TYR A 193 -14.67 -1.68 -12.87
CA TYR A 193 -15.39 -2.82 -12.27
C TYR A 193 -16.20 -2.38 -11.03
N GLY A 194 -17.47 -2.81 -10.96
CA GLY A 194 -18.47 -2.31 -10.02
C GLY A 194 -19.21 -1.05 -10.49
N ALA A 195 -18.79 -0.43 -11.59
CA ALA A 195 -19.42 0.72 -12.24
C ALA A 195 -19.38 0.61 -13.78
N ARG A 196 -19.25 -0.62 -14.30
CA ARG A 196 -18.95 -0.91 -15.70
C ARG A 196 -20.22 -1.23 -16.47
N ALA A 197 -20.49 -0.47 -17.54
CA ALA A 197 -21.52 -0.81 -18.52
C ALA A 197 -21.13 -2.06 -19.34
N LYS A 198 -22.10 -2.65 -20.06
CA LYS A 198 -21.87 -3.86 -20.86
C LYS A 198 -20.85 -3.66 -21.99
N ASP A 199 -20.73 -2.44 -22.51
CA ASP A 199 -19.74 -2.05 -23.51
C ASP A 199 -18.34 -1.77 -22.93
N GLY A 200 -18.21 -1.81 -21.60
CA GLY A 200 -16.97 -1.57 -20.88
C GLY A 200 -16.72 -0.12 -20.47
N THR A 201 -17.61 0.80 -20.81
CA THR A 201 -17.55 2.20 -20.38
C THR A 201 -18.03 2.37 -18.93
N PHE A 202 -17.84 3.58 -18.38
CA PHE A 202 -18.36 3.93 -17.07
C PHE A 202 -19.87 4.14 -17.10
N SER A 203 -20.58 3.65 -16.08
CA SER A 203 -22.01 3.87 -15.87
C SER A 203 -22.27 4.53 -14.52
N MET A 204 -22.84 5.74 -14.56
CA MET A 204 -23.21 6.48 -13.34
C MET A 204 -24.24 5.72 -12.50
N GLU A 205 -25.25 5.12 -13.13
CA GLU A 205 -26.27 4.34 -12.43
C GLU A 205 -25.66 3.16 -11.64
N LEU A 206 -24.81 2.37 -12.28
CA LEU A 206 -24.14 1.24 -11.61
C LEU A 206 -23.16 1.71 -10.54
N PHE A 207 -22.46 2.82 -10.77
CA PHE A 207 -21.62 3.46 -9.78
C PHE A 207 -22.41 3.83 -8.52
N LEU A 208 -23.52 4.55 -8.66
CA LEU A 208 -24.37 4.95 -7.54
C LEU A 208 -24.95 3.74 -6.79
N ASN A 209 -25.39 2.71 -7.52
CA ASN A 209 -25.84 1.45 -6.92
C ASN A 209 -24.74 0.78 -6.08
N THR A 210 -23.49 0.78 -6.58
CA THR A 210 -22.36 0.22 -5.84
C THR A 210 -22.00 1.04 -4.61
N VAL A 211 -21.98 2.37 -4.72
CA VAL A 211 -21.74 3.27 -3.59
C VAL A 211 -22.79 3.08 -2.50
N ALA A 212 -24.08 3.02 -2.87
CA ALA A 212 -25.18 2.79 -1.93
C ALA A 212 -25.16 1.38 -1.27
N SER A 213 -24.42 0.44 -1.83
CA SER A 213 -24.40 -0.96 -1.36
C SER A 213 -23.49 -1.22 -0.15
N ALA A 214 -22.69 -0.24 0.27
CA ALA A 214 -21.73 -0.38 1.36
C ALA A 214 -21.44 0.97 2.04
N ASP A 215 -20.73 0.94 3.17
CA ASP A 215 -20.31 2.15 3.88
C ASP A 215 -19.09 2.81 3.20
N VAL A 216 -19.31 3.45 2.06
CA VAL A 216 -18.28 4.14 1.29
C VAL A 216 -18.08 5.55 1.86
N LYS A 217 -16.85 5.86 2.27
CA LYS A 217 -16.45 7.16 2.83
C LYS A 217 -15.78 8.07 1.81
N ALA A 218 -15.12 7.50 0.81
CA ALA A 218 -14.48 8.27 -0.26
C ALA A 218 -14.37 7.42 -1.54
N ILE A 219 -14.16 8.10 -2.66
CA ILE A 219 -13.90 7.49 -3.96
C ILE A 219 -12.45 7.73 -4.36
N GLU A 220 -11.80 6.73 -4.97
CA GLU A 220 -10.44 6.86 -5.52
C GLU A 220 -10.45 6.58 -7.02
N ILE A 221 -10.06 7.55 -7.84
CA ILE A 221 -9.80 7.32 -9.26
C ILE A 221 -8.34 6.93 -9.42
N LYS A 222 -8.11 5.69 -9.85
CA LYS A 222 -6.76 5.15 -10.00
C LYS A 222 -6.22 5.41 -11.40
N LEU A 223 -5.43 6.46 -11.53
CA LEU A 223 -4.70 6.79 -12.77
C LEU A 223 -3.58 5.79 -13.03
N SER A 224 -2.83 5.43 -11.98
CA SER A 224 -1.73 4.47 -12.08
C SER A 224 -1.39 3.83 -10.72
N GLN A 225 -0.47 2.86 -10.71
CA GLN A 225 0.12 2.28 -9.50
C GLN A 225 1.62 2.15 -9.67
N GLY A 226 2.37 2.20 -8.56
CA GLY A 226 3.84 2.17 -8.58
C GLY A 226 4.44 0.99 -9.34
N ALA A 227 3.88 -0.21 -9.15
CA ALA A 227 4.45 -1.43 -9.73
C ALA A 227 4.31 -1.58 -11.26
N LYS A 228 3.36 -0.85 -11.88
CA LYS A 228 3.10 -0.89 -13.33
C LYS A 228 2.34 0.34 -13.84
N PRO A 229 2.94 1.53 -13.80
CA PRO A 229 2.32 2.74 -14.34
C PRO A 229 2.12 2.60 -15.86
N GLY A 230 1.06 3.22 -16.39
CA GLY A 230 0.74 3.14 -17.83
C GLY A 230 0.18 1.79 -18.30
N LYS A 231 -0.12 0.85 -17.38
CA LYS A 231 -0.80 -0.42 -17.69
C LYS A 231 -2.00 -0.66 -16.78
N GLY A 232 -3.05 -1.23 -17.35
CA GLY A 232 -4.24 -1.63 -16.61
C GLY A 232 -4.01 -2.81 -15.67
N GLY A 233 -4.98 -3.05 -14.78
CA GLY A 233 -5.08 -4.26 -13.97
C GLY A 233 -5.05 -5.54 -14.80
N VAL A 234 -4.43 -6.59 -14.25
CA VAL A 234 -4.43 -7.94 -14.81
C VAL A 234 -4.89 -8.90 -13.73
N LEU A 235 -5.97 -9.64 -14.00
CA LEU A 235 -6.38 -10.78 -13.20
C LEU A 235 -6.49 -12.01 -14.11
N PRO A 236 -5.61 -13.02 -13.93
CA PRO A 236 -5.67 -14.24 -14.73
C PRO A 236 -7.02 -14.96 -14.63
N GLY A 237 -7.50 -15.52 -15.73
CA GLY A 237 -8.79 -16.20 -15.85
C GLY A 237 -8.95 -17.38 -14.90
N ALA A 238 -7.85 -18.05 -14.55
CA ALA A 238 -7.82 -19.08 -13.51
C ALA A 238 -8.27 -18.57 -12.12
N LYS A 239 -8.22 -17.26 -11.87
CA LYS A 239 -8.72 -16.61 -10.65
C LYS A 239 -10.09 -15.98 -10.85
N VAL A 240 -10.66 -15.95 -12.06
CA VAL A 240 -11.98 -15.35 -12.33
C VAL A 240 -13.08 -16.37 -12.06
N THR A 241 -13.42 -16.51 -10.77
CA THR A 241 -14.52 -17.34 -10.29
C THR A 241 -15.88 -16.76 -10.65
N LYS A 242 -16.96 -17.53 -10.49
CA LYS A 242 -18.35 -17.04 -10.67
C LYS A 242 -18.66 -15.79 -9.83
N GLU A 243 -18.17 -15.76 -8.59
CA GLU A 243 -18.38 -14.61 -7.70
C GLU A 243 -17.63 -13.37 -8.22
N ILE A 244 -16.35 -13.52 -8.57
CA ILE A 244 -15.53 -12.42 -9.09
C ILE A 244 -16.10 -11.88 -10.40
N ALA A 245 -16.53 -12.77 -11.30
CA ALA A 245 -17.20 -12.43 -12.54
C ALA A 245 -18.48 -11.59 -12.29
N SER A 246 -19.29 -11.98 -11.30
CA SER A 246 -20.49 -11.25 -10.92
C SER A 246 -20.19 -9.88 -10.34
N VAL A 247 -19.22 -9.75 -9.44
CA VAL A 247 -18.85 -8.46 -8.83
C VAL A 247 -18.28 -7.49 -9.88
N ARG A 248 -17.52 -8.01 -10.85
CA ARG A 248 -16.87 -7.21 -11.88
C ARG A 248 -17.72 -6.97 -13.13
N GLY A 249 -18.80 -7.72 -13.33
CA GLY A 249 -19.59 -7.67 -14.56
C GLY A 249 -18.84 -8.20 -15.79
N ILE A 250 -18.08 -9.29 -15.63
CA ILE A 250 -17.25 -9.90 -16.70
C ILE A 250 -17.53 -11.41 -16.86
N PRO A 251 -17.14 -12.03 -17.99
CA PRO A 251 -17.28 -13.48 -18.17
C PRO A 251 -16.44 -14.31 -17.20
N ILE A 252 -16.95 -15.50 -16.83
CA ILE A 252 -16.25 -16.45 -15.94
C ILE A 252 -15.05 -17.07 -16.66
N GLY A 253 -13.93 -17.22 -15.95
CA GLY A 253 -12.75 -17.97 -16.42
C GLY A 253 -11.90 -17.27 -17.49
N GLN A 254 -12.28 -16.07 -17.94
CA GLN A 254 -11.53 -15.29 -18.91
C GLN A 254 -10.55 -14.35 -18.23
N ASP A 255 -9.39 -14.12 -18.88
CA ASP A 255 -8.44 -13.12 -18.41
C ASP A 255 -9.10 -11.74 -18.35
N CYS A 256 -8.96 -11.10 -17.20
CA CYS A 256 -9.49 -9.78 -16.93
C CYS A 256 -8.36 -8.78 -17.14
N LEU A 257 -8.34 -8.18 -18.34
CA LEU A 257 -7.37 -7.18 -18.76
C LEU A 257 -8.05 -5.81 -18.78
N SER A 258 -7.61 -4.91 -17.92
CA SER A 258 -8.10 -3.53 -17.94
C SER A 258 -7.32 -2.70 -18.98
N PRO A 259 -7.96 -1.70 -19.61
CA PRO A 259 -7.27 -0.74 -20.48
C PRO A 259 -6.14 0.00 -19.74
N SER A 260 -5.21 0.62 -20.47
CA SER A 260 -4.15 1.44 -19.89
C SER A 260 -4.62 2.82 -19.44
N SER A 261 -5.71 3.33 -20.00
CA SER A 261 -6.28 4.65 -19.72
C SER A 261 -7.77 4.56 -19.38
N HIS A 262 -8.26 5.59 -18.71
CA HIS A 262 -9.68 5.78 -18.49
C HIS A 262 -10.36 6.15 -19.81
N SER A 263 -11.59 5.64 -20.04
CA SER A 263 -12.38 6.00 -21.21
C SER A 263 -13.31 7.20 -20.97
N ALA A 264 -13.49 7.58 -19.70
CA ALA A 264 -14.35 8.71 -19.32
C ALA A 264 -13.68 10.08 -19.49
N PHE A 265 -12.34 10.11 -19.57
CA PHE A 265 -11.55 11.32 -19.72
C PHE A 265 -10.18 10.98 -20.31
N ASP A 266 -9.56 11.93 -21.00
CA ASP A 266 -8.22 11.84 -21.59
C ASP A 266 -7.33 13.05 -21.30
N SER A 267 -7.83 14.03 -20.54
CA SER A 267 -7.13 15.25 -20.11
C SER A 267 -7.33 15.54 -18.62
N PRO A 268 -6.47 16.36 -17.98
CA PRO A 268 -6.66 16.83 -16.61
C PRO A 268 -7.98 17.59 -16.41
N GLU A 269 -8.43 18.41 -17.37
CA GLU A 269 -9.73 19.10 -17.32
C GLU A 269 -10.89 18.10 -17.28
N GLY A 270 -10.89 17.14 -18.21
CA GLY A 270 -11.93 16.10 -18.26
C GLY A 270 -11.93 15.22 -17.01
N MET A 271 -10.75 14.95 -16.44
CA MET A 271 -10.62 14.25 -15.17
C MET A 271 -11.22 15.07 -14.02
N ILE A 272 -10.96 16.38 -13.95
CA ILE A 272 -11.56 17.27 -12.96
C ILE A 272 -13.08 17.28 -13.11
N ASP A 273 -13.61 17.43 -14.33
CA ASP A 273 -15.06 17.39 -14.58
C ASP A 273 -15.69 16.09 -14.10
N PHE A 274 -15.03 14.96 -14.38
CA PHE A 274 -15.47 13.66 -13.92
C PHE A 274 -15.45 13.55 -12.38
N ILE A 275 -14.39 14.02 -11.72
CA ILE A 275 -14.27 14.06 -10.25
C ILE A 275 -15.42 14.87 -9.64
N GLU A 276 -15.65 16.08 -10.14
CA GLU A 276 -16.71 16.97 -9.65
C GLU A 276 -18.09 16.34 -9.83
N THR A 277 -18.35 15.73 -10.99
CA THR A 277 -19.63 15.05 -11.26
C THR A 277 -19.87 13.91 -10.26
N LEU A 278 -18.86 13.06 -9.99
CA LEU A 278 -18.99 11.98 -9.01
C LEU A 278 -19.25 12.53 -7.60
N ALA A 279 -18.57 13.62 -7.23
CA ALA A 279 -18.72 14.26 -5.94
C ALA A 279 -20.09 14.93 -5.77
N ASP A 280 -20.64 15.55 -6.81
CA ASP A 280 -21.96 16.16 -6.79
C ASP A 280 -23.08 15.11 -6.65
N GLU A 281 -22.97 14.00 -7.39
CA GLU A 281 -23.97 12.92 -7.36
C GLU A 281 -23.95 12.12 -6.05
N THR A 282 -22.81 12.04 -5.36
CA THR A 282 -22.67 11.23 -4.14
C THR A 282 -22.58 12.06 -2.85
N GLY A 283 -22.13 13.30 -2.95
CA GLY A 283 -21.68 14.12 -1.82
C GLY A 283 -20.35 13.69 -1.20
N LEU A 284 -19.73 12.60 -1.67
CA LEU A 284 -18.51 12.04 -1.09
C LEU A 284 -17.25 12.79 -1.57
N PRO A 285 -16.17 12.79 -0.77
CA PRO A 285 -14.86 13.18 -1.27
C PRO A 285 -14.35 12.22 -2.35
N VAL A 286 -13.74 12.78 -3.40
CA VAL A 286 -13.24 12.03 -4.57
C VAL A 286 -11.79 12.42 -4.84
N GLY A 287 -10.87 11.48 -4.70
CA GLY A 287 -9.44 11.70 -4.91
C GLY A 287 -8.86 10.91 -6.07
N ILE A 288 -7.57 11.10 -6.31
CA ILE A 288 -6.81 10.36 -7.32
C ILE A 288 -5.67 9.57 -6.68
N LYS A 289 -5.33 8.45 -7.30
CA LYS A 289 -4.10 7.71 -7.02
C LYS A 289 -3.21 7.66 -8.24
N SER A 290 -1.95 8.05 -8.09
CA SER A 290 -0.99 8.01 -9.18
C SER A 290 0.43 7.77 -8.71
N ALA A 291 1.16 6.95 -9.46
CA ALA A 291 2.61 6.92 -9.44
C ALA A 291 3.18 8.11 -10.21
N VAL A 292 4.38 8.55 -9.84
CA VAL A 292 5.01 9.74 -10.42
C VAL A 292 6.05 9.34 -11.45
N GLY A 293 5.93 9.89 -12.66
CA GLY A 293 6.93 9.76 -13.72
C GLY A 293 7.08 11.09 -14.44
N ASP A 294 6.12 11.40 -15.31
CA ASP A 294 6.06 12.69 -16.02
C ASP A 294 5.48 13.79 -15.12
N GLU A 295 6.18 14.92 -15.03
CA GLU A 295 5.81 16.07 -14.19
C GLU A 295 4.80 17.00 -14.87
N ARG A 296 4.64 16.94 -16.21
CA ARG A 296 3.74 17.82 -16.97
C ARG A 296 2.30 17.76 -16.47
N PHE A 297 1.80 16.54 -16.24
CA PHE A 297 0.46 16.31 -15.69
C PHE A 297 0.24 17.04 -14.36
N TRP A 298 1.24 17.05 -13.48
CA TRP A 298 1.11 17.65 -12.15
C TRP A 298 1.10 19.17 -12.21
N HIS A 299 1.90 19.78 -13.09
CA HIS A 299 1.87 21.22 -13.34
C HIS A 299 0.52 21.67 -13.90
N GLU A 300 0.00 20.95 -14.88
CA GLU A 300 -1.29 21.22 -15.50
C GLU A 300 -2.44 21.10 -14.49
N LEU A 301 -2.47 19.98 -13.74
CA LEU A 301 -3.45 19.76 -12.68
C LEU A 301 -3.39 20.87 -11.62
N ALA A 302 -2.21 21.23 -11.12
CA ALA A 302 -2.07 22.28 -10.11
C ALA A 302 -2.52 23.66 -10.65
N GLY A 303 -2.20 23.97 -11.92
CA GLY A 303 -2.65 25.20 -12.58
C GLY A 303 -4.18 25.29 -12.66
N LEU A 304 -4.82 24.24 -13.17
CA LEU A 304 -6.27 24.15 -13.30
C LEU A 304 -6.98 24.22 -11.94
N MET A 305 -6.46 23.52 -10.93
CA MET A 305 -7.00 23.56 -9.57
C MET A 305 -6.88 24.96 -8.94
N LYS A 306 -5.79 25.67 -9.20
CA LYS A 306 -5.58 27.04 -8.72
C LYS A 306 -6.57 28.01 -9.37
N GLU A 307 -6.74 27.93 -10.68
CA GLU A 307 -7.62 28.81 -11.45
C GLU A 307 -9.10 28.58 -11.16
N THR A 308 -9.53 27.32 -11.11
CA THR A 308 -10.95 26.96 -11.04
C THR A 308 -11.45 26.70 -9.63
N GLY A 309 -10.56 26.37 -8.69
CA GLY A 309 -10.92 25.86 -7.36
C GLY A 309 -11.46 24.42 -7.34
N ARG A 310 -11.54 23.75 -8.50
CA ARG A 310 -12.10 22.39 -8.67
C ARG A 310 -11.02 21.31 -8.57
N GLY A 311 -11.37 20.04 -8.59
CA GLY A 311 -10.45 18.88 -8.74
C GLY A 311 -10.50 17.82 -7.63
N PRO A 312 -9.42 17.06 -7.39
CA PRO A 312 -9.38 15.95 -6.43
C PRO A 312 -9.35 16.36 -4.96
N ASP A 313 -10.21 15.73 -4.15
CA ASP A 313 -10.31 15.62 -2.69
C ASP A 313 -8.99 15.45 -1.94
N TYR A 314 -8.28 14.46 -2.44
CA TYR A 314 -7.04 13.95 -1.89
C TYR A 314 -6.23 13.37 -3.05
N ILE A 315 -4.91 13.33 -2.86
CA ILE A 315 -3.99 12.76 -3.84
C ILE A 315 -3.15 11.70 -3.12
N GLN A 316 -3.31 10.46 -3.54
CA GLN A 316 -2.43 9.37 -3.15
C GLN A 316 -1.26 9.25 -4.13
N VAL A 317 -0.06 9.58 -3.66
CA VAL A 317 1.18 9.40 -4.42
C VAL A 317 1.77 8.02 -4.12
N ASP A 318 1.88 7.19 -5.16
CA ASP A 318 2.37 5.82 -5.05
C ASP A 318 3.81 5.69 -5.57
N GLY A 319 4.75 5.35 -4.70
CA GLY A 319 6.14 5.12 -5.09
C GLY A 319 6.30 3.92 -6.01
N GLY A 320 7.27 3.96 -6.92
CA GLY A 320 7.60 2.87 -7.85
C GLY A 320 7.88 1.53 -7.15
N GLU A 321 8.31 1.57 -5.90
CA GLU A 321 8.48 0.41 -5.02
C GLU A 321 7.16 -0.27 -4.60
N GLY A 322 6.00 0.22 -5.05
CA GLY A 322 4.67 -0.32 -4.77
C GLY A 322 4.51 -1.81 -5.12
N GLY A 323 3.58 -2.49 -4.44
CA GLY A 323 3.30 -3.91 -4.68
C GLY A 323 2.36 -4.18 -5.86
N THR A 324 2.35 -5.41 -6.34
CA THR A 324 1.36 -5.90 -7.32
C THR A 324 1.14 -7.40 -7.21
N GLY A 325 -0.06 -7.86 -7.58
CA GLY A 325 -0.32 -9.29 -7.76
C GLY A 325 0.34 -9.86 -9.02
N ALA A 326 0.46 -9.06 -10.07
CA ALA A 326 1.06 -9.41 -11.35
C ALA A 326 1.52 -8.14 -12.10
N ALA A 327 2.77 -8.11 -12.56
CA ALA A 327 3.28 -7.07 -13.45
C ALA A 327 4.44 -7.62 -14.30
N PRO A 328 4.69 -7.04 -15.49
CA PRO A 328 5.92 -7.28 -16.22
C PRO A 328 7.12 -6.71 -15.48
N LEU A 329 8.24 -7.43 -15.47
CA LEU A 329 9.48 -7.04 -14.76
C LEU A 329 9.96 -5.63 -15.13
N ALA A 330 9.99 -5.32 -16.44
CA ALA A 330 10.41 -4.01 -16.93
C ALA A 330 9.61 -2.84 -16.34
N PHE A 331 8.34 -3.06 -15.98
CA PHE A 331 7.50 -2.04 -15.36
C PHE A 331 7.77 -1.93 -13.87
N SER A 332 7.94 -3.06 -13.18
CA SER A 332 8.18 -3.07 -11.73
C SER A 332 9.52 -2.48 -11.33
N ASP A 333 10.55 -2.58 -12.17
CA ASP A 333 11.90 -2.17 -11.81
C ASP A 333 12.29 -0.79 -12.37
N HIS A 334 11.57 -0.27 -13.38
CA HIS A 334 12.05 0.89 -14.16
C HIS A 334 11.01 1.96 -14.47
N VAL A 335 9.73 1.77 -14.11
CA VAL A 335 8.67 2.71 -14.48
C VAL A 335 8.05 3.30 -13.21
N ALA A 336 8.18 4.62 -13.07
CA ALA A 336 7.92 5.48 -11.90
C ALA A 336 9.10 5.72 -10.95
N LEU A 337 9.06 6.89 -10.32
CA LEU A 337 10.01 7.34 -9.31
C LEU A 337 9.73 6.68 -7.95
N PRO A 338 10.77 6.46 -7.13
CA PRO A 338 10.59 6.07 -5.74
C PRO A 338 9.76 7.09 -4.96
N PHE A 339 9.03 6.65 -3.93
CA PHE A 339 8.07 7.50 -3.20
C PHE A 339 8.65 8.84 -2.78
N LYS A 340 9.78 8.84 -2.05
CA LYS A 340 10.39 10.06 -1.50
C LYS A 340 10.68 11.10 -2.60
N ILE A 341 11.17 10.66 -3.76
CA ILE A 341 11.48 11.53 -4.90
C ILE A 341 10.20 11.98 -5.61
N GLY A 342 9.29 11.05 -5.91
CA GLY A 342 8.04 11.36 -6.60
C GLY A 342 7.14 12.29 -5.80
N PHE A 343 6.92 11.99 -4.52
CA PHE A 343 6.08 12.77 -3.61
C PHE A 343 6.56 14.20 -3.49
N THR A 344 7.85 14.38 -3.17
CA THR A 344 8.44 15.70 -2.98
C THR A 344 8.32 16.58 -4.22
N ARG A 345 8.52 16.04 -5.42
CA ARG A 345 8.32 16.79 -6.68
C ARG A 345 6.89 17.26 -6.85
N VAL A 346 5.92 16.36 -6.69
CA VAL A 346 4.49 16.70 -6.82
C VAL A 346 4.05 17.69 -5.75
N TRP A 347 4.39 17.43 -4.49
CA TRP A 347 4.01 18.27 -3.37
C TRP A 347 4.54 19.70 -3.54
N ARG A 348 5.80 19.85 -3.96
CA ARG A 348 6.42 21.16 -4.22
C ARG A 348 5.70 21.95 -5.32
N ILE A 349 5.22 21.30 -6.38
CA ILE A 349 4.43 21.96 -7.43
C ILE A 349 3.16 22.59 -6.84
N PHE A 350 2.45 21.86 -5.99
CA PHE A 350 1.23 22.34 -5.35
C PHE A 350 1.51 23.40 -4.28
N LYS A 351 2.59 23.25 -3.51
CA LYS A 351 3.05 24.24 -2.53
C LYS A 351 3.44 25.56 -3.20
N SER A 352 4.20 25.52 -4.29
CA SER A 352 4.56 26.71 -5.08
C SER A 352 3.34 27.38 -5.71
N ALA A 353 2.29 26.61 -6.01
CA ALA A 353 1.03 27.16 -6.49
C ALA A 353 0.17 27.77 -5.36
N GLY A 354 0.45 27.45 -4.08
CA GLY A 354 -0.28 27.90 -2.90
C GLY A 354 -1.62 27.18 -2.70
N ILE A 355 -1.70 25.90 -3.08
CA ILE A 355 -2.93 25.09 -3.07
C ILE A 355 -2.77 23.73 -2.37
N GLU A 356 -1.62 23.46 -1.77
CA GLU A 356 -1.31 22.22 -1.05
C GLU A 356 -2.28 21.93 0.09
N ASP A 357 -2.78 22.96 0.77
CA ASP A 357 -3.74 22.85 1.88
C ASP A 357 -5.15 22.52 1.39
N ARG A 358 -5.42 22.63 0.08
CA ARG A 358 -6.71 22.26 -0.52
C ARG A 358 -6.87 20.76 -0.73
N VAL A 359 -5.80 19.99 -0.53
CA VAL A 359 -5.73 18.56 -0.81
C VAL A 359 -5.23 17.81 0.43
N VAL A 360 -5.83 16.65 0.70
CA VAL A 360 -5.25 15.69 1.64
C VAL A 360 -4.20 14.84 0.93
N TRP A 361 -2.96 14.88 1.40
CA TRP A 361 -1.83 14.16 0.81
C TRP A 361 -1.69 12.77 1.42
N VAL A 362 -1.74 11.74 0.58
CA VAL A 362 -1.60 10.34 1.02
C VAL A 362 -0.35 9.73 0.41
N GLY A 363 0.54 9.21 1.24
CA GLY A 363 1.75 8.51 0.78
C GLY A 363 1.57 7.00 0.72
N SER A 364 2.05 6.35 -0.34
CA SER A 364 2.23 4.89 -0.37
C SER A 364 3.52 4.48 -1.08
N GLY A 365 4.10 3.36 -0.66
CA GLY A 365 5.37 2.86 -1.21
C GLY A 365 6.33 2.34 -0.14
N ARG A 366 5.97 1.25 0.57
CA ARG A 366 6.78 0.70 1.69
C ARG A 366 6.91 1.64 2.91
N LEU A 367 5.84 2.35 3.23
CA LEU A 367 5.81 3.31 4.34
C LEU A 367 5.29 2.70 5.65
N GLY A 368 5.03 1.38 5.70
CA GLY A 368 4.43 0.71 6.86
C GLY A 368 5.37 0.44 8.03
N PHE A 369 6.32 1.33 8.26
CA PHE A 369 7.27 1.28 9.37
C PHE A 369 7.35 2.66 10.03
N PRO A 370 7.66 2.73 11.34
CA PRO A 370 7.56 3.98 12.08
C PRO A 370 8.41 5.12 11.48
N VAL A 371 9.67 4.87 11.15
CA VAL A 371 10.60 5.90 10.63
C VAL A 371 10.21 6.33 9.22
N GLU A 372 9.86 5.39 8.34
CA GLU A 372 9.41 5.67 6.97
C GLU A 372 8.10 6.46 6.94
N SER A 373 7.15 6.12 7.81
CA SER A 373 5.93 6.88 8.02
C SER A 373 6.24 8.29 8.52
N LEU A 374 7.06 8.41 9.57
CA LEU A 374 7.41 9.70 10.18
C LEU A 374 8.09 10.64 9.16
N LEU A 375 9.04 10.12 8.38
CA LEU A 375 9.67 10.89 7.32
C LEU A 375 8.65 11.32 6.26
N ALA A 376 7.72 10.45 5.86
CA ALA A 376 6.68 10.81 4.90
C ALA A 376 5.78 11.96 5.42
N PHE A 377 5.41 11.94 6.71
CA PHE A 377 4.74 13.08 7.34
C PHE A 377 5.60 14.35 7.29
N GLY A 378 6.88 14.25 7.64
CA GLY A 378 7.82 15.38 7.56
C GLY A 378 8.01 15.95 6.15
N LEU A 379 7.80 15.15 5.11
CA LEU A 379 7.82 15.62 3.72
C LEU A 379 6.50 16.29 3.29
N GLY A 380 5.44 16.18 4.09
CA GLY A 380 4.14 16.82 3.84
C GLY A 380 2.97 15.87 3.60
N CYS A 381 3.10 14.56 3.90
CA CYS A 381 1.94 13.66 3.91
C CYS A 381 1.00 13.99 5.06
N ASP A 382 -0.31 13.85 4.82
CA ASP A 382 -1.36 13.91 5.83
C ASP A 382 -1.80 12.52 6.29
N MET A 383 -1.63 11.50 5.42
CA MET A 383 -1.97 10.10 5.71
C MET A 383 -1.01 9.13 5.01
N ILE A 384 -0.98 7.88 5.49
CA ILE A 384 -0.20 6.79 4.91
C ILE A 384 -1.11 5.64 4.50
N ALA A 385 -0.97 5.19 3.25
CA ALA A 385 -1.72 4.08 2.68
C ALA A 385 -0.84 2.81 2.58
N LEU A 386 -1.28 1.74 3.24
CA LEU A 386 -0.51 0.52 3.49
C LEU A 386 -1.06 -0.69 2.73
N ALA A 387 -0.21 -1.54 2.14
CA ALA A 387 -0.68 -2.71 1.38
C ALA A 387 0.04 -4.00 1.77
N ARG A 388 1.34 -4.08 1.52
CA ARG A 388 2.11 -5.33 1.71
C ARG A 388 2.28 -5.66 3.19
N GLU A 389 2.39 -4.65 4.03
CA GLU A 389 2.53 -4.77 5.47
C GLU A 389 1.23 -5.30 6.10
N PRO A 390 0.03 -4.76 5.78
CA PRO A 390 -1.24 -5.42 6.08
C PRO A 390 -1.34 -6.86 5.59
N MET A 391 -0.87 -7.17 4.37
CA MET A 391 -0.83 -8.55 3.87
C MET A 391 0.06 -9.43 4.76
N MET A 392 1.22 -8.95 5.19
CA MET A 392 2.12 -9.66 6.11
C MET A 392 1.49 -9.85 7.49
N ALA A 393 0.82 -8.83 8.03
CA ALA A 393 0.10 -8.90 9.30
C ALA A 393 -0.96 -10.02 9.30
N ILE A 394 -1.70 -10.19 8.20
CA ILE A 394 -2.68 -11.28 8.06
C ILE A 394 -2.04 -12.64 7.69
N GLY A 395 -0.78 -12.69 7.27
CA GLY A 395 -0.02 -13.93 7.09
C GLY A 395 0.67 -14.13 5.76
N CYS A 396 0.88 -13.08 4.95
CA CYS A 396 1.79 -13.16 3.81
C CYS A 396 3.21 -13.44 4.31
N ILE A 397 3.89 -14.38 3.66
CA ILE A 397 5.27 -14.79 3.94
C ILE A 397 6.26 -14.30 2.87
N GLN A 398 5.84 -13.37 2.00
CA GLN A 398 6.64 -12.89 0.87
C GLN A 398 7.05 -14.02 -0.10
N ALA A 399 6.17 -15.00 -0.33
CA ALA A 399 6.44 -16.09 -1.29
C ALA A 399 6.55 -15.62 -2.76
N GLN A 400 6.15 -14.37 -3.08
CA GLN A 400 6.19 -13.76 -4.43
C GLN A 400 5.48 -14.55 -5.56
N ARG A 401 4.59 -15.49 -5.21
CA ARG A 401 3.82 -16.31 -6.16
C ARG A 401 2.36 -15.86 -6.34
N CYS A 402 2.06 -14.59 -6.07
CA CYS A 402 0.70 -14.03 -6.03
C CYS A 402 -0.07 -14.22 -7.34
N HIS A 403 0.60 -14.08 -8.49
CA HIS A 403 0.02 -14.22 -9.83
C HIS A 403 -0.38 -15.67 -10.15
N SER A 404 0.31 -16.66 -9.56
CA SER A 404 0.11 -18.09 -9.86
C SER A 404 -1.21 -18.67 -9.34
N GLY A 405 -1.89 -17.96 -8.42
CA GLY A 405 -3.04 -18.50 -7.70
C GLY A 405 -2.70 -19.55 -6.63
N HIS A 406 -1.43 -19.89 -6.40
CA HIS A 406 -0.98 -20.92 -5.44
C HIS A 406 -0.35 -20.32 -4.18
N CYS A 407 -0.89 -19.21 -3.68
CA CYS A 407 -0.40 -18.57 -2.45
C CYS A 407 -0.54 -19.54 -1.26
N PRO A 408 0.56 -19.96 -0.61
CA PRO A 408 0.55 -21.04 0.38
C PRO A 408 -0.20 -20.67 1.66
N THR A 409 -0.33 -19.37 1.94
CA THR A 409 -0.97 -18.86 3.17
C THR A 409 -2.40 -18.40 2.98
N GLY A 410 -2.98 -18.64 1.80
CA GLY A 410 -4.38 -18.32 1.53
C GLY A 410 -4.66 -16.83 1.28
N VAL A 411 -3.64 -15.96 1.21
CA VAL A 411 -3.81 -14.51 1.02
C VAL A 411 -4.17 -14.15 -0.42
N ALA A 412 -3.37 -14.58 -1.41
CA ALA A 412 -3.50 -14.19 -2.82
C ALA A 412 -3.89 -15.37 -3.73
N THR A 413 -5.00 -16.03 -3.42
CA THR A 413 -5.47 -17.26 -4.10
C THR A 413 -6.99 -17.31 -4.15
N GLN A 414 -7.53 -18.09 -5.09
CA GLN A 414 -8.95 -18.45 -5.14
C GLN A 414 -9.18 -19.95 -4.86
N SER A 415 -8.14 -20.69 -4.45
CA SER A 415 -8.24 -22.10 -4.06
C SER A 415 -8.85 -22.23 -2.67
N LYS A 416 -10.01 -22.90 -2.56
CA LYS A 416 -10.69 -23.13 -1.27
C LYS A 416 -9.79 -23.85 -0.26
N TRP A 417 -8.96 -24.79 -0.72
CA TRP A 417 -8.03 -25.52 0.14
C TRP A 417 -6.97 -24.59 0.76
N LEU A 418 -6.39 -23.70 -0.04
CA LEU A 418 -5.40 -22.73 0.45
C LEU A 418 -6.03 -21.64 1.32
N MET A 419 -7.20 -21.12 0.92
CA MET A 419 -7.94 -20.11 1.69
C MET A 419 -8.31 -20.59 3.09
N ARG A 420 -8.56 -21.90 3.27
CA ARG A 420 -8.84 -22.50 4.59
C ARG A 420 -7.75 -22.19 5.63
N GLY A 421 -6.50 -22.03 5.22
CA GLY A 421 -5.39 -21.68 6.12
C GLY A 421 -5.43 -20.24 6.68
N LEU A 422 -6.28 -19.38 6.11
CA LEU A 422 -6.44 -17.98 6.51
C LEU A 422 -7.79 -17.79 7.20
N ASP A 423 -7.83 -17.89 8.53
CA ASP A 423 -9.04 -17.61 9.32
C ASP A 423 -9.27 -16.09 9.46
N PRO A 424 -10.33 -15.53 8.84
CA PRO A 424 -10.55 -14.09 8.84
C PRO A 424 -10.75 -13.48 10.24
N THR A 425 -11.30 -14.22 11.19
CA THR A 425 -11.57 -13.70 12.54
C THR A 425 -10.25 -13.47 13.28
N HIS A 426 -9.38 -14.47 13.29
CA HIS A 426 -8.07 -14.34 13.91
C HIS A 426 -7.17 -13.35 13.15
N LYS A 427 -7.21 -13.35 11.80
CA LYS A 427 -6.40 -12.45 10.99
C LYS A 427 -6.82 -10.98 11.09
N ALA A 428 -8.10 -10.70 11.30
CA ALA A 428 -8.59 -9.34 11.55
C ALA A 428 -7.95 -8.74 12.81
N SER A 429 -7.94 -9.50 13.91
CA SER A 429 -7.27 -9.08 15.15
C SER A 429 -5.79 -8.80 14.94
N ARG A 430 -5.11 -9.63 14.13
CA ARG A 430 -3.70 -9.43 13.80
C ARG A 430 -3.44 -8.14 13.03
N LEU A 431 -4.30 -7.81 12.07
CA LEU A 431 -4.20 -6.55 11.35
C LEU A 431 -4.42 -5.35 12.29
N ALA A 432 -5.46 -5.40 13.12
CA ALA A 432 -5.76 -4.33 14.08
C ALA A 432 -4.60 -4.08 15.05
N ASN A 433 -3.96 -5.14 15.55
CA ASN A 433 -2.78 -5.04 16.41
C ASN A 433 -1.60 -4.37 15.70
N TYR A 434 -1.34 -4.77 14.45
CA TYR A 434 -0.28 -4.17 13.64
C TYR A 434 -0.52 -2.67 13.41
N LEU A 435 -1.73 -2.28 12.99
CA LEU A 435 -2.08 -0.87 12.76
C LEU A 435 -1.97 -0.03 14.03
N THR A 436 -2.47 -0.56 15.16
CA THR A 436 -2.36 0.08 16.47
C THR A 436 -0.91 0.26 16.90
N THR A 437 -0.07 -0.76 16.71
CA THR A 437 1.36 -0.72 17.07
C THR A 437 2.12 0.27 16.20
N LEU A 438 1.83 0.32 14.90
CA LEU A 438 2.46 1.30 14.01
C LEU A 438 2.10 2.74 14.42
N ARG A 439 0.83 3.04 14.73
CA ARG A 439 0.43 4.36 15.24
C ARG A 439 1.11 4.71 16.55
N LYS A 440 1.16 3.75 17.48
CA LYS A 440 1.86 3.89 18.75
C LYS A 440 3.33 4.30 18.53
N GLU A 441 4.08 3.56 17.74
CA GLU A 441 5.51 3.82 17.55
C GLU A 441 5.77 5.10 16.75
N ILE A 442 4.88 5.46 15.81
CA ILE A 442 4.91 6.79 15.15
C ILE A 442 4.74 7.91 16.19
N LEU A 443 3.79 7.76 17.12
CA LEU A 443 3.53 8.76 18.16
C LEU A 443 4.69 8.83 19.17
N GLU A 444 5.29 7.70 19.53
CA GLU A 444 6.49 7.66 20.39
C GLU A 444 7.67 8.39 19.73
N LEU A 445 7.87 8.24 18.41
CA LEU A 445 8.88 9.01 17.68
C LEU A 445 8.53 10.50 17.61
N CYS A 446 7.25 10.86 17.48
CA CYS A 446 6.81 12.25 17.57
C CYS A 446 7.19 12.86 18.93
N HIS A 447 6.89 12.16 20.02
CA HIS A 447 7.23 12.60 21.37
C HIS A 447 8.74 12.70 21.60
N ALA A 448 9.54 11.80 21.01
CA ALA A 448 10.99 11.88 21.01
C ALA A 448 11.48 13.17 20.30
N CYS A 449 10.81 13.58 19.23
CA CYS A 449 11.03 14.84 18.53
C CYS A 449 10.40 16.07 19.22
N ARG A 450 9.73 15.89 20.37
CA ARG A 450 8.98 16.92 21.10
C ARG A 450 7.81 17.52 20.30
N VAL A 451 7.10 16.69 19.54
CA VAL A 451 5.87 17.06 18.86
C VAL A 451 4.73 16.09 19.23
N GLU A 452 3.52 16.61 19.35
CA GLU A 452 2.34 15.83 19.83
C GLU A 452 1.65 15.05 18.71
N HIS A 453 1.92 15.37 17.45
CA HIS A 453 1.22 14.79 16.31
C HIS A 453 2.11 14.68 15.08
N PRO A 454 1.98 13.63 14.24
CA PRO A 454 2.81 13.44 13.05
C PRO A 454 2.75 14.60 12.04
N ALA A 455 1.59 15.24 11.89
CA ALA A 455 1.45 16.42 11.02
C ALA A 455 2.29 17.65 11.44
N LEU A 456 2.86 17.63 12.67
CA LEU A 456 3.77 18.67 13.16
C LEU A 456 5.25 18.32 12.91
N ILE A 457 5.53 17.12 12.43
CA ILE A 457 6.87 16.73 11.99
C ILE A 457 7.22 17.52 10.73
N THR A 458 8.47 17.93 10.66
CA THR A 458 9.03 18.71 9.54
C THR A 458 10.31 18.05 9.03
N PRO A 459 10.83 18.44 7.85
CA PRO A 459 12.11 17.93 7.36
C PRO A 459 13.26 18.14 8.35
N ASP A 460 13.19 19.17 9.19
CA ASP A 460 14.27 19.53 10.11
C ASP A 460 14.41 18.56 11.30
N HIS A 461 13.46 17.66 11.49
CA HIS A 461 13.53 16.58 12.48
C HIS A 461 14.35 15.38 12.00
N PHE A 462 14.91 15.43 10.79
CA PHE A 462 15.70 14.32 10.25
C PHE A 462 17.03 14.77 9.68
N GLU A 463 17.90 13.79 9.53
CA GLU A 463 19.17 13.90 8.83
C GLU A 463 19.34 12.66 7.95
N ILE A 464 19.78 12.86 6.71
CA ILE A 464 20.02 11.78 5.74
C ILE A 464 21.53 11.65 5.57
N MET A 465 22.06 10.50 5.97
CA MET A 465 23.49 10.20 5.92
C MET A 465 23.97 10.11 4.47
N ASP A 466 25.12 10.71 4.17
CA ASP A 466 25.72 10.74 2.83
C ASP A 466 26.80 9.67 2.58
N GLY A 467 27.07 8.83 3.59
CA GLY A 467 28.06 7.75 3.54
C GLY A 467 29.51 8.20 3.69
N HIS A 468 29.75 9.46 4.06
CA HIS A 468 31.10 10.04 4.21
C HIS A 468 31.25 10.81 5.53
N PHE A 469 30.66 10.29 6.61
CA PHE A 469 30.56 10.98 7.92
C PHE A 469 29.83 12.34 7.85
N GLY A 470 29.08 12.58 6.78
CA GLY A 470 28.23 13.75 6.60
C GLY A 470 26.75 13.38 6.61
N GLY A 471 25.93 14.40 6.89
CA GLY A 471 24.48 14.33 6.83
C GLY A 471 23.92 15.56 6.15
N ARG A 472 22.78 15.39 5.47
CA ARG A 472 22.03 16.49 4.87
C ARG A 472 20.61 16.49 5.40
N SER A 473 20.06 17.68 5.63
CA SER A 473 18.63 17.79 5.95
C SER A 473 17.81 17.27 4.76
N PRO A 474 16.70 16.53 4.98
CA PRO A 474 15.76 16.23 3.91
C PRO A 474 15.30 17.49 3.16
N ARG A 475 15.28 18.64 3.84
CA ARG A 475 15.00 19.92 3.20
C ARG A 475 15.92 20.17 2.00
N ASP A 476 17.22 20.04 2.21
CA ASP A 476 18.23 20.28 1.18
C ASP A 476 18.21 19.16 0.13
N VAL A 477 18.05 17.91 0.58
CA VAL A 477 18.02 16.73 -0.30
C VAL A 477 16.86 16.78 -1.29
N PHE A 478 15.69 17.26 -0.85
CA PHE A 478 14.47 17.29 -1.67
C PHE A 478 14.12 18.69 -2.22
N GLY A 479 14.93 19.71 -1.92
CA GLY A 479 14.77 21.08 -2.43
C GLY A 479 13.57 21.83 -1.84
N TYR A 480 13.36 21.71 -0.54
CA TYR A 480 12.29 22.40 0.19
C TYR A 480 12.77 23.78 0.63
N GLU A 481 11.88 24.77 0.56
CA GLU A 481 12.13 26.09 1.14
C GLU A 481 11.86 26.09 2.65
N SER A 482 12.18 27.20 3.31
CA SER A 482 11.93 27.31 4.75
C SER A 482 10.46 27.31 5.11
N GLY A 483 10.10 26.47 6.08
CA GLY A 483 8.72 26.25 6.51
C GLY A 483 7.94 25.26 5.65
N TRP A 484 8.52 24.71 4.58
CA TRP A 484 7.85 23.68 3.78
C TRP A 484 7.87 22.32 4.50
N GLY A 485 6.82 21.51 4.26
CA GLY A 485 6.58 20.24 4.94
C GLY A 485 5.88 20.36 6.29
N ALA A 486 5.79 21.57 6.88
CA ALA A 486 4.98 21.83 8.07
C ALA A 486 3.50 22.06 7.70
N CYS A 487 2.57 21.64 8.56
CA CYS A 487 1.17 22.04 8.46
C CYS A 487 1.01 23.56 8.63
N SER A 488 -0.06 24.13 8.07
CA SER A 488 -0.35 25.55 8.26
C SER A 488 -0.72 25.87 9.72
N ASP A 489 -0.59 27.15 10.12
CA ASP A 489 -0.97 27.58 11.48
C ASP A 489 -2.47 27.34 11.77
N ASP A 490 -3.31 27.42 10.74
CA ASP A 490 -4.73 27.15 10.88
C ASP A 490 -5.01 25.67 11.11
N GLU A 491 -4.40 24.80 10.31
CA GLU A 491 -4.46 23.34 10.51
C GLU A 491 -3.94 22.93 11.88
N ARG A 492 -2.82 23.53 12.31
CA ARG A 492 -2.28 23.30 13.65
C ARG A 492 -3.29 23.64 14.73
N ARG A 493 -3.96 24.80 14.65
CA ARG A 493 -4.99 25.19 15.62
C ARG A 493 -6.18 24.24 15.60
N GLN A 494 -6.68 23.89 14.41
CA GLN A 494 -7.81 22.95 14.27
C GLN A 494 -7.47 21.55 14.77
N LEU A 495 -6.23 21.11 14.57
CA LEU A 495 -5.72 19.83 15.06
C LEU A 495 -5.64 19.83 16.59
N LEU A 496 -4.99 20.84 17.17
CA LEU A 496 -4.84 20.95 18.63
C LEU A 496 -6.20 21.11 19.34
N SER A 497 -7.15 21.84 18.74
CA SER A 497 -8.53 21.91 19.26
C SER A 497 -9.20 20.55 19.25
N ALA A 498 -9.10 19.80 18.15
CA ALA A 498 -9.70 18.48 18.06
C ALA A 498 -9.07 17.46 19.02
N LEU A 499 -7.76 17.54 19.26
CA LEU A 499 -7.06 16.70 20.24
C LEU A 499 -7.44 17.07 21.68
N ALA A 500 -7.80 18.34 21.94
CA ALA A 500 -8.25 18.80 23.26
C ALA A 500 -9.73 18.48 23.55
N GLU A 501 -10.55 18.29 22.51
CA GLU A 501 -11.97 17.94 22.60
C GLU A 501 -12.22 16.44 22.79
N GLU A 502 -11.23 15.58 22.54
CA GLU A 502 -11.30 14.17 22.91
C GLU A 502 -11.22 14.06 24.45
N PRO A 503 -12.29 13.61 25.14
CA PRO A 503 -12.21 13.43 26.59
C PRO A 503 -11.14 12.37 26.87
N ALA A 504 -10.25 12.66 27.82
CA ALA A 504 -9.37 11.66 28.42
C ALA A 504 -10.27 10.52 28.93
N ALA A 505 -10.29 9.42 28.18
CA ALA A 505 -11.20 8.30 28.40
C ALA A 505 -10.79 7.44 29.59
#